data_AF-A0A920PFH1-F1
#
_entry.id   AF-A0A920PFH1-F1
#
_cell.length_a   1.000
_cell.length_b   1.000
_cell.length_c   1.000
_cell.angle_alpha   90.00
_cell.angle_beta   90.00
_cell.angle_gamma   90.00
#
_symmetry.space_group_name_H-M   'P 1'
#
loop_
_entity.id
_entity.type
_entity.pdbx_description
1 polymer ?
#
loop_
_entity_poly.entity_id
_entity_poly.type
_entity_poly.pdbx_seq_one_letter_code
_entity_poly.pdbx_strand_id
1 'polypeptide(L)' 'MLRLFPAIVKKNDGRFLVRGGNQVNKENAKLERTVLVEFPSYEVAQSVYAGEDYQNAVVHIKDCSFRDFVISEGL' A
#
# COMPACT_ATOMS: atom_id res chain seq x y z
N MET A 1 -6.58 -11.21 -6.16
CA MET A 1 -5.81 -10.25 -5.34
C MET A 1 -4.34 -10.41 -5.67
N LEU A 2 -3.75 -9.43 -6.36
CA LEU A 2 -2.44 -9.50 -7.03
C LEU A 2 -1.31 -9.96 -6.07
N ARG A 3 -0.66 -11.10 -6.37
CA ARG A 3 0.50 -11.63 -5.63
C ARG A 3 1.77 -10.77 -5.74
N LEU A 4 1.74 -9.71 -6.56
CA LEU A 4 2.89 -8.85 -6.86
C LEU A 4 3.24 -7.91 -5.71
N PHE A 5 2.24 -7.38 -4.99
CA PHE A 5 2.48 -6.37 -3.96
C PHE A 5 3.32 -6.89 -2.77
N PRO A 6 3.10 -8.11 -2.24
CA PRO A 6 3.95 -8.66 -1.18
C PRO A 6 5.43 -8.83 -1.57
N ALA A 7 5.71 -9.16 -2.83
CA ALA A 7 7.08 -9.33 -3.32
C ALA A 7 7.81 -7.98 -3.40
N ILE A 8 7.14 -6.95 -3.90
CA ILE A 8 7.68 -5.57 -3.97
C ILE A 8 7.96 -5.04 -2.57
N VAL A 9 7.03 -5.22 -1.63
CA VAL A 9 7.21 -4.79 -0.23
C VAL A 9 8.43 -5.49 0.39
N LYS A 10 8.52 -6.82 0.27
CA LYS A 10 9.65 -7.59 0.82
C LYS A 10 11.00 -7.22 0.19
N LYS A 11 11.04 -6.95 -1.12
CA LYS A 11 12.26 -6.57 -1.86
C LYS A 11 12.86 -5.24 -1.38
N ASN A 12 12.04 -4.37 -0.79
CA ASN A 12 12.44 -3.03 -0.35
C ASN A 12 12.37 -2.89 1.18
N ASP A 13 12.57 -3.99 1.90
CA ASP A 13 12.58 -4.05 3.37
C ASP A 13 11.32 -3.49 4.04
N GLY A 14 10.20 -3.51 3.32
CA GLY A 14 8.92 -3.08 3.83
C GLY A 14 8.26 -4.14 4.70
N ARG A 15 7.51 -3.68 5.71
CA ARG A 15 6.77 -4.50 6.65
C ARG A 15 5.29 -4.17 6.61
N PHE A 16 4.46 -5.19 6.43
CA PHE A 16 3.02 -5.02 6.58
C PHE A 16 2.64 -4.90 8.05
N LEU A 17 2.01 -3.78 8.41
CA LEU A 17 1.39 -3.58 9.72
C LEU A 17 -0.09 -3.96 9.70
N VAL A 18 -0.79 -3.68 8.58
CA VAL A 18 -2.21 -4.01 8.38
C VAL A 18 -2.42 -4.57 6.97
N ARG A 19 -3.23 -5.63 6.83
CA ARG A 19 -3.51 -6.29 5.53
C ARG A 19 -4.99 -6.62 5.31
N GLY A 20 -5.88 -5.70 5.66
CA GLY A 20 -7.33 -5.89 5.51
C GLY A 20 -7.90 -6.95 6.45
N GLY A 21 -7.44 -6.95 7.71
CA GLY A 21 -8.09 -7.68 8.79
C GLY A 21 -9.38 -6.99 9.25
N ASN A 22 -9.93 -7.42 10.38
CA ASN A 22 -11.13 -6.80 10.96
C ASN A 22 -10.88 -5.30 11.20
N GLN A 23 -11.76 -4.46 10.66
CA GLN A 23 -11.75 -3.03 10.89
C GLN A 23 -13.14 -2.54 11.27
N VAL A 24 -13.19 -1.48 12.07
CA VAL A 24 -14.44 -0.80 12.43
C VAL A 24 -14.30 0.64 11.99
N ASN A 25 -15.14 1.04 11.03
CA ASN A 25 -15.16 2.40 10.54
C ASN A 25 -15.73 3.32 11.63
N LYS A 26 -14.99 4.38 11.95
CA LYS A 26 -15.40 5.39 12.93
C LYS A 26 -15.94 6.62 12.19
N GLU A 27 -15.24 7.74 12.23
CA GLU A 27 -15.70 8.99 11.62
C GLU A 27 -15.38 9.05 10.13
N ASN A 28 -16.40 9.20 9.29
CA ASN A 28 -16.30 9.43 7.83
C ASN A 28 -15.51 8.38 7.01
N ALA A 29 -15.09 7.27 7.61
CA ALA A 29 -14.36 6.20 6.95
C ALA A 29 -15.28 5.44 5.97
N LYS A 30 -14.98 5.55 4.67
CA LYS A 30 -15.77 4.93 3.58
C LYS A 30 -15.16 3.64 3.02
N LEU A 31 -13.87 3.41 3.25
CA LEU A 31 -13.17 2.23 2.75
C LEU A 31 -13.30 1.08 3.75
N GLU A 32 -13.65 -0.10 3.25
CA GLU A 32 -13.83 -1.33 4.05
C GLU A 32 -12.54 -2.12 4.25
N ARG A 33 -11.45 -1.69 3.61
CA ARG A 33 -10.17 -2.39 3.64
C ARG A 33 -9.00 -1.43 3.75
N THR A 34 -8.26 -1.53 4.84
CA THR A 34 -6.99 -0.81 5.06
C THR A 34 -5.79 -1.74 4.86
N VAL A 35 -4.77 -1.23 4.16
CA VAL A 35 -3.44 -1.84 4.07
C VAL A 35 -2.43 -0.80 4.52
N LEU A 36 -1.59 -1.13 5.48
CA LEU A 36 -0.54 -0.26 5.99
C LEU A 36 0.80 -0.99 5.88
N VAL A 37 1.76 -0.32 5.26
CA VAL A 37 3.11 -0.82 5.05
C VAL A 37 4.07 0.22 5.60
N GLU A 38 4.95 -0.22 6.48
CA GLU A 38 6.08 0.56 6.99
C GLU A 38 7.30 0.26 6.12
N PHE A 39 8.06 1.29 5.77
CA PHE A 39 9.33 1.17 5.06
C PHE A 39 10.46 1.80 5.90
N PRO A 40 11.73 1.48 5.63
CA PRO A 40 12.87 2.01 6.39
C PRO A 40 12.99 3.55 6.36
N SER A 41 12.51 4.20 5.30
CA SER A 41 12.44 5.66 5.21
C SER A 41 11.30 6.13 4.29
N TYR A 42 10.96 7.41 4.38
CA TYR A 42 9.98 8.06 3.51
C TYR A 42 10.40 8.02 2.03
N GLU A 43 11.69 8.22 1.75
CA GLU A 43 12.27 8.17 0.40
C GLU A 43 12.18 6.78 -0.21
N VAL A 44 12.37 5.72 0.60
CA VAL A 44 12.20 4.34 0.14
C VAL A 44 10.74 4.12 -0.26
N ALA A 45 9.78 4.54 0.57
CA ALA A 45 8.35 4.41 0.25
C ALA A 45 7.98 5.14 -1.05
N GLN A 46 8.48 6.37 -1.24
CA GLN A 46 8.26 7.13 -2.48
C GLN A 46 8.91 6.44 -3.69
N SER A 47 10.15 5.96 -3.54
CA SER A 47 10.88 5.27 -4.61
C SER A 47 10.20 3.97 -5.03
N VAL A 48 9.69 3.20 -4.07
CA VAL A 48 8.90 1.98 -4.34
C VAL A 48 7.64 2.31 -5.12
N TYR A 49 6.93 3.38 -4.76
CA TYR A 49 5.73 3.80 -5.49
C TYR A 49 6.08 4.27 -6.91
N ALA A 50 7.14 5.04 -7.09
CA ALA A 50 7.57 5.55 -8.39
C ALA A 50 8.16 4.47 -9.31
N GLY A 51 8.66 3.37 -8.74
CA GLY A 51 9.32 2.29 -9.49
C GLY A 51 8.40 1.55 -10.47
N GLU A 52 9.00 1.07 -11.56
CA GLU A 52 8.30 0.35 -12.63
C GLU A 52 7.56 -0.90 -12.12
N ASP A 53 8.18 -1.65 -11.20
CA ASP A 53 7.58 -2.85 -10.59
C ASP A 53 6.19 -2.54 -10.01
N TYR A 54 6.05 -1.40 -9.30
CA TYR A 54 4.80 -0.99 -8.68
C TYR A 54 3.83 -0.37 -9.70
N GLN A 55 4.31 0.53 -10.58
CA GLN A 55 3.46 1.16 -11.58
C GLN A 55 2.84 0.15 -12.55
N ASN A 56 3.61 -0.87 -12.98
CA ASN A 56 3.10 -1.97 -13.80
C ASN A 56 2.02 -2.78 -13.06
N ALA A 57 2.19 -2.99 -11.75
CA ALA A 57 1.17 -3.63 -10.93
C ALA A 57 -0.10 -2.76 -10.77
N VAL A 58 0.04 -1.43 -10.67
CA VAL A 58 -1.09 -0.50 -10.52
C VAL A 58 -2.00 -0.48 -11.75
N VAL A 59 -1.46 -0.61 -12.97
CA VAL A 59 -2.26 -0.68 -14.21
C VAL A 59 -3.32 -1.78 -14.13
N HIS A 60 -2.97 -2.93 -13.54
CA HIS A 60 -3.88 -4.07 -13.41
C HIS A 60 -4.93 -3.90 -12.31
N ILE A 61 -4.81 -2.85 -11.47
CA ILE A 61 -5.68 -2.66 -10.31
C ILE A 61 -6.55 -1.40 -10.44
N LYS A 62 -6.17 -0.43 -11.30
CA LYS A 62 -6.90 0.84 -11.49
C LYS A 62 -8.37 0.64 -11.85
N ASP A 63 -8.69 -0.40 -12.62
CA ASP A 63 -10.07 -0.64 -13.08
C ASP A 63 -10.88 -1.53 -12.12
N CYS A 64 -10.26 -2.06 -11.07
CA CYS A 64 -10.91 -3.04 -10.17
C CYS A 64 -11.27 -2.49 -8.80
N SER A 65 -10.76 -1.30 -8.41
CA SER A 65 -11.01 -0.78 -7.05
C SER A 65 -10.77 0.72 -6.93
N PHE A 66 -11.69 1.40 -6.25
CA PHE A 66 -11.44 2.73 -5.70
C PHE A 66 -10.53 2.62 -4.47
N ARG A 67 -9.44 3.38 -4.43
CA ARG A 67 -8.47 3.36 -3.33
C ARG A 67 -8.02 4.76 -3.01
N ASP A 68 -7.98 5.04 -1.72
CA ASP A 68 -7.24 6.17 -1.16
C ASP A 68 -5.84 5.67 -0.79
N PHE A 69 -4.81 6.24 -1.42
CA PHE A 69 -3.43 5.80 -1.26
C PHE A 69 -2.59 6.99 -0.84
N VAL A 70 -1.95 6.87 0.32
CA VAL A 70 -1.17 7.95 0.94
C VAL A 70 0.17 7.40 1.37
N ILE A 71 1.22 8.19 1.14
CA ILE A 71 2.55 8.00 1.72
C ILE A 71 2.72 9.12 2.74
N SER A 72 3.08 8.78 3.98
CA SER A 72 3.31 9.73 5.05
C SER A 72 4.66 9.46 5.68
N GLU A 73 5.33 10.53 6.11
CA GLU A 73 6.47 10.43 6.99
C GLU A 73 6.00 10.05 8.41
N GLY A 74 6.83 9.26 9.10
CA GLY A 74 6.63 8.91 10.51
C GLY A 74 7.14 10.03 11.43
N LEU A 75 7.00 9.83 12.75
CA LEU A 75 7.60 10.70 13.76
C LEU A 75 9.07 10.32 14.03
#